data_AF-A0A969MQU6-F1
#
_entry.id   AF-A0A969MQU6-F1
#
_cell.length_a   1.000
_cell.length_b   1.000
_cell.length_c   1.000
_cell.angle_alpha   90.00
_cell.angle_beta   90.00
_cell.angle_gamma   90.00
#
_symmetry.space_group_name_H-M   'P 1'
#
loop_
_entity.id
_entity.type
_entity.pdbx_description
1 polymer ?
#
loop_
_entity_poly.entity_id
_entity_poly.type
_entity_poly.pdbx_seq_one_letter_code
_entity_poly.pdbx_strand_id
1 'polypeptide(L)'
;MPRENQNFVRTEVERIYLEIGFESDIQESNLRRIELLGVPGVRLENGESVIREKQKTFFDDLIVRKLFTLSRRIDCDYQYLKIWLWDNKLRREEVPYRLPSIDKNDLEIRLLKSYTKLERIYVLDNELKDAEYRRWCHTAEKLFTPLFDSFIAPPETPYFFEESPFQPFVNAVTAVNQTLDKYASMKQKMSFNTLIIQVD
;
A
#
# COMPACT_ATOMS: atom_id res chain seq x y z
N MET A 1 10.30 29.51 -45.71
CA MET A 1 9.56 28.23 -45.58
C MET A 1 9.54 27.88 -44.10
N PRO A 2 8.37 27.76 -43.47
CA PRO A 2 8.27 27.61 -42.03
C PRO A 2 8.52 26.16 -41.62
N ARG A 3 9.28 25.97 -40.55
CA ARG A 3 9.53 24.69 -39.90
C ARG A 3 8.29 24.32 -39.08
N GLU A 4 7.71 23.17 -39.36
CA GLU A 4 6.66 22.57 -38.51
C GLU A 4 7.26 22.23 -37.15
N ASN A 5 6.89 22.99 -36.13
CA ASN A 5 7.05 22.60 -34.74
C ASN A 5 6.07 21.45 -34.46
N GLN A 6 6.55 20.22 -34.58
CA GLN A 6 5.90 19.07 -33.96
C GLN A 6 6.00 19.23 -32.45
N ASN A 7 5.03 19.92 -31.86
CA ASN A 7 4.75 19.84 -30.44
C ASN A 7 4.34 18.40 -30.14
N PHE A 8 5.30 17.59 -29.69
CA PHE A 8 5.01 16.38 -28.93
C PHE A 8 4.28 16.82 -27.66
N VAL A 9 2.95 16.88 -27.74
CA VAL A 9 2.10 16.86 -26.56
C VAL A 9 2.39 15.51 -25.91
N ARG A 10 3.26 15.49 -24.90
CA ARG A 10 3.27 14.42 -23.92
C ARG A 10 1.89 14.43 -23.31
N THR A 11 1.01 13.54 -23.76
CA THR A 11 -0.21 13.22 -23.06
C THR A 11 0.24 12.67 -21.71
N GLU A 12 0.22 13.53 -20.68
CA GLU A 12 0.37 13.07 -19.32
C GLU A 12 -0.74 12.05 -19.09
N VAL A 13 -0.35 10.79 -18.92
CA VAL A 13 -1.28 9.74 -18.53
C VAL A 13 -1.78 10.15 -17.15
N GLU A 14 -2.99 10.69 -17.11
CA GLU A 14 -3.67 11.10 -15.88
C GLU A 14 -3.61 9.92 -14.90
N ARG A 15 -2.90 10.11 -13.79
CA ARG A 15 -2.77 9.06 -12.78
C ARG A 15 -4.08 8.97 -12.02
N ILE A 16 -4.86 7.95 -12.32
CA ILE A 16 -6.15 7.71 -11.68
C ILE A 16 -5.93 6.89 -10.40
N TYR A 17 -6.54 7.34 -9.31
CA TYR A 17 -6.52 6.67 -8.03
C TYR A 17 -7.95 6.35 -7.60
N LEU A 18 -8.18 5.11 -7.21
CA LEU A 18 -9.51 4.55 -6.97
C LEU A 18 -9.62 4.00 -5.54
N GLU A 19 -10.86 3.76 -5.14
CA GLU A 19 -11.23 3.03 -3.93
C GLU A 19 -11.58 1.58 -4.26
N ILE A 20 -11.27 0.66 -3.36
CA ILE A 20 -11.68 -0.73 -3.43
C ILE A 20 -12.06 -1.25 -2.04
N GLY A 21 -13.22 -1.90 -1.96
CA GLY A 21 -13.70 -2.57 -0.75
C GLY A 21 -13.47 -4.08 -0.80
N PHE A 22 -13.20 -4.65 0.37
CA PHE A 22 -13.06 -6.07 0.61
C PHE A 22 -13.92 -6.49 1.80
N GLU A 23 -14.58 -7.64 1.67
CA GLU A 23 -15.40 -8.24 2.70
C GLU A 23 -14.73 -9.52 3.22
N SER A 24 -14.82 -9.76 4.53
CA SER A 24 -14.26 -10.93 5.20
C SER A 24 -15.17 -12.13 5.03
N ASP A 25 -14.59 -13.26 4.62
CA ASP A 25 -15.24 -14.57 4.67
C ASP A 25 -15.00 -15.30 6.01
N ILE A 26 -14.22 -14.72 6.92
CA ILE A 26 -13.84 -15.32 8.20
C ILE A 26 -14.94 -15.06 9.23
N GLN A 27 -15.79 -16.06 9.48
CA GLN A 27 -16.92 -15.94 10.42
C GLN A 27 -16.50 -15.52 11.84
N GLU A 28 -15.35 -16.00 12.30
CA GLU A 28 -14.81 -15.79 13.66
C GLU A 28 -14.08 -14.45 13.83
N SER A 29 -13.89 -13.67 12.76
CA SER A 29 -13.24 -12.36 12.82
C SER A 29 -14.27 -11.26 13.10
N ASN A 30 -13.99 -10.35 14.04
CA ASN A 30 -14.81 -9.14 14.21
C ASN A 30 -14.65 -8.19 13.02
N LEU A 31 -13.45 -8.11 12.46
CA LEU A 31 -13.17 -7.30 11.28
C LEU A 31 -13.89 -7.91 10.07
N ARG A 32 -14.88 -7.18 9.55
CA ARG A 32 -15.76 -7.57 8.45
C ARG A 32 -15.40 -6.92 7.14
N ARG A 33 -14.96 -5.66 7.16
CA ARG A 33 -14.78 -4.91 5.93
C ARG A 33 -13.53 -4.04 5.97
N ILE A 34 -12.83 -3.97 4.83
CA ILE A 34 -11.65 -3.12 4.63
C ILE A 34 -11.83 -2.36 3.32
N GLU A 35 -11.74 -1.03 3.37
CA GLU A 35 -11.65 -0.16 2.20
C GLU A 35 -10.22 0.33 2.02
N LEU A 36 -9.68 0.20 0.80
CA LEU A 36 -8.41 0.79 0.41
C LEU A 36 -8.64 1.98 -0.53
N LEU A 37 -8.04 3.12 -0.22
CA LEU A 37 -8.10 4.36 -0.99
C LEU A 37 -6.72 4.72 -1.52
N GLY A 38 -6.70 5.36 -2.69
CA GLY A 38 -5.43 5.69 -3.33
C GLY A 38 -4.82 4.51 -4.08
N VAL A 39 -5.65 3.56 -4.54
CA VAL A 39 -5.19 2.43 -5.35
C VAL A 39 -5.00 2.88 -6.79
N PRO A 40 -3.82 2.72 -7.42
CA PRO A 40 -3.61 3.11 -8.81
C PRO A 40 -4.52 2.32 -9.76
N GLY A 41 -5.34 3.03 -10.53
CA GLY A 41 -6.24 2.49 -11.54
C GLY A 41 -5.76 2.73 -12.97
N VAL A 42 -6.53 2.24 -13.94
CA VAL A 42 -6.34 2.51 -15.36
C VAL A 42 -7.65 2.96 -15.99
N ARG A 43 -7.58 3.91 -16.93
CA ARG A 43 -8.71 4.25 -17.79
C ARG A 43 -8.76 3.29 -18.97
N LEU A 44 -9.89 2.65 -19.16
CA LEU A 44 -10.18 1.81 -20.33
C LEU A 44 -10.56 2.70 -21.52
N GLU A 45 -10.53 2.13 -22.73
CA GLU A 45 -10.91 2.85 -23.96
C GLU A 45 -12.38 3.31 -23.94
N ASN A 46 -13.24 2.60 -23.20
CA ASN A 46 -14.63 2.98 -22.97
C ASN A 46 -14.80 4.16 -21.98
N GLY A 47 -13.70 4.71 -21.46
CA GLY A 47 -13.68 5.81 -20.49
C GLY A 47 -13.83 5.40 -19.03
N GLU A 48 -14.12 4.13 -18.73
CA GLU A 48 -14.27 3.59 -17.38
C GLU A 48 -12.91 3.51 -16.67
N SER A 49 -12.90 3.76 -15.36
CA SER A 49 -11.70 3.64 -14.53
C SER A 49 -11.77 2.37 -13.69
N VAL A 50 -10.79 1.47 -13.86
CA VAL A 50 -10.79 0.17 -13.18
C VAL A 50 -9.45 -0.12 -12.50
N ILE A 51 -9.50 -0.88 -11.41
CA ILE A 51 -8.32 -1.48 -10.78
C ILE A 51 -8.12 -2.86 -11.42
N ARG A 52 -6.93 -3.15 -11.95
CA ARG A 52 -6.64 -4.44 -12.57
C ARG A 52 -6.68 -5.56 -11.55
N GLU A 53 -7.15 -6.74 -11.94
CA GLU A 53 -7.26 -7.89 -11.04
C GLU A 53 -5.94 -8.21 -10.32
N LYS A 54 -4.82 -8.18 -11.04
CA LYS A 54 -3.48 -8.38 -10.45
C LYS A 54 -3.16 -7.38 -9.31
N GLN A 55 -3.62 -6.12 -9.43
CA GLN A 55 -3.46 -5.13 -8.37
C GLN A 55 -4.39 -5.44 -7.19
N LYS A 56 -5.64 -5.83 -7.47
CA LYS A 56 -6.58 -6.25 -6.42
C LYS A 56 -6.01 -7.41 -5.60
N THR A 57 -5.54 -8.48 -6.26
CA THR A 57 -4.93 -9.64 -5.59
C THR A 57 -3.65 -9.26 -4.81
N PHE A 58 -2.84 -8.34 -5.34
CA PHE A 58 -1.65 -7.84 -4.63
C PHE A 58 -2.01 -7.18 -3.30
N PHE A 59 -3.00 -6.29 -3.29
CA PHE A 59 -3.44 -5.63 -2.07
C PHE A 59 -4.20 -6.59 -1.14
N ASP A 60 -4.98 -7.51 -1.71
CA ASP A 60 -5.67 -8.55 -0.94
C ASP A 60 -4.65 -9.37 -0.11
N ASP A 61 -3.63 -9.90 -0.79
CA ASP A 61 -2.66 -10.78 -0.14
C ASP A 61 -1.73 -10.06 0.84
N LEU A 62 -1.29 -8.83 0.53
CA LEU A 62 -0.32 -8.13 1.36
C LEU A 62 -0.95 -7.40 2.56
N ILE A 63 -2.18 -6.91 2.41
CA ILE A 63 -2.87 -6.10 3.42
C ILE A 63 -4.11 -6.85 3.93
N VAL A 64 -5.11 -7.01 3.06
CA VAL A 64 -6.49 -7.33 3.45
C VAL A 64 -6.59 -8.69 4.14
N ARG A 65 -6.22 -9.76 3.44
CA ARG A 65 -6.28 -11.14 3.95
C ARG A 65 -5.43 -11.31 5.20
N LYS A 66 -4.29 -10.61 5.26
CA LYS A 66 -3.43 -10.61 6.44
C LYS A 66 -4.11 -9.96 7.63
N LEU A 67 -4.77 -8.81 7.46
CA LEU A 67 -5.54 -8.14 8.51
C LEU A 67 -6.75 -8.96 8.98
N PHE A 68 -7.53 -9.54 8.05
CA PHE A 68 -8.61 -10.46 8.43
C PHE A 68 -8.09 -11.68 9.20
N THR A 69 -6.96 -12.25 8.79
CA THR A 69 -6.36 -13.40 9.50
C THR A 69 -5.83 -13.02 10.88
N LEU A 70 -5.19 -11.86 11.01
CA LEU A 70 -4.58 -11.39 12.26
C LEU A 70 -5.64 -10.95 13.26
N SER A 71 -6.67 -10.24 12.83
CA SER A 71 -7.78 -9.77 13.68
C SER A 71 -8.49 -10.92 14.39
N ARG A 72 -8.61 -12.11 13.78
CA ARG A 72 -9.11 -13.31 14.46
C ARG A 72 -8.24 -13.79 15.63
N ARG A 73 -6.93 -13.54 15.58
CA ARG A 73 -5.95 -14.08 16.54
C ARG A 73 -5.69 -13.16 17.73
N ILE A 74 -6.25 -11.96 17.71
CA ILE A 74 -6.08 -10.96 18.75
C ILE A 74 -7.45 -10.51 19.25
N ASP A 75 -7.49 -9.97 20.46
CA ASP A 75 -8.69 -9.33 20.99
C ASP A 75 -8.88 -7.96 20.29
N CYS A 76 -9.47 -8.01 19.10
CA CYS A 76 -9.74 -6.86 18.23
C CYS A 76 -11.26 -6.72 18.06
N ASP A 77 -11.78 -5.54 18.38
CA ASP A 77 -13.19 -5.16 18.27
C ASP A 77 -13.51 -4.36 17.00
N TYR A 78 -12.50 -4.04 16.19
CA TYR A 78 -12.68 -3.32 14.92
C TYR A 78 -13.52 -4.15 13.95
N GLN A 79 -14.58 -3.58 13.40
CA GLN A 79 -15.43 -4.22 12.38
C GLN A 79 -15.13 -3.69 10.99
N TYR A 80 -14.62 -2.46 10.91
CA TYR A 80 -14.42 -1.76 9.66
C TYR A 80 -13.13 -0.95 9.66
N LEU A 81 -12.34 -1.08 8.59
CA LEU A 81 -11.13 -0.30 8.37
C LEU A 81 -11.23 0.50 7.07
N LYS A 82 -10.86 1.78 7.13
CA LYS A 82 -10.59 2.60 5.95
C LYS A 82 -9.12 2.93 5.90
N ILE A 83 -8.43 2.55 4.82
CA ILE A 83 -6.97 2.62 4.68
C ILE A 83 -6.59 3.46 3.47
N TRP A 84 -5.85 4.54 3.68
CA TRP A 84 -5.30 5.37 2.60
C TRP A 84 -3.86 4.98 2.29
N LEU A 85 -3.56 4.77 1.00
CA LEU A 85 -2.24 4.42 0.48
C LEU A 85 -1.44 5.66 0.06
N TRP A 86 -0.71 6.27 0.99
CA TRP A 86 -0.06 7.57 0.78
C TRP A 86 1.45 7.47 0.54
N ASP A 87 1.97 8.24 -0.42
CA ASP A 87 3.40 8.54 -0.54
C ASP A 87 3.76 9.79 0.27
N ASN A 88 4.43 9.60 1.41
CA ASN A 88 4.80 10.68 2.32
C ASN A 88 5.84 11.66 1.76
N LYS A 89 6.38 11.39 0.56
CA LYS A 89 7.27 12.30 -0.17
C LYS A 89 6.49 13.36 -0.95
N LEU A 90 5.21 13.11 -1.21
CA LEU A 90 4.31 14.07 -1.84
C LEU A 90 3.73 15.03 -0.80
N ARG A 91 3.60 16.30 -1.17
CA ARG A 91 2.83 17.26 -0.38
C ARG A 91 1.35 16.87 -0.42
N ARG A 92 0.58 17.22 0.62
CA ARG A 92 -0.84 16.86 0.71
C ARG A 92 -1.66 17.38 -0.48
N GLU A 93 -1.29 18.54 -1.01
CA GLU A 93 -1.95 19.18 -2.16
C GLU A 93 -1.64 18.50 -3.50
N GLU A 94 -0.56 17.72 -3.55
CA GLU A 94 -0.16 16.94 -4.73
C GLU A 94 -0.86 15.58 -4.78
N VAL A 95 -1.49 15.16 -3.69
CA VAL A 95 -2.21 13.89 -3.62
C VAL A 95 -3.56 14.05 -4.33
N PRO A 96 -3.85 13.23 -5.35
CA PRO A 96 -5.05 13.38 -6.18
C PRO A 96 -6.34 12.91 -5.50
N TYR A 97 -6.28 12.56 -4.22
CA TYR A 97 -7.41 12.16 -3.40
C TYR A 97 -7.28 12.73 -1.99
N ARG A 98 -8.41 12.89 -1.31
CA ARG A 98 -8.45 13.51 0.01
C ARG A 98 -7.86 12.58 1.08
N LEU A 99 -6.80 13.04 1.73
CA LEU A 99 -6.26 12.42 2.93
C LEU A 99 -6.99 12.94 4.17
N PRO A 100 -7.20 12.09 5.19
CA PRO A 100 -7.66 12.55 6.50
C PRO A 100 -6.60 13.45 7.17
N SER A 101 -7.05 14.28 8.10
CA SER A 101 -6.15 15.00 8.99
C SER A 101 -5.42 14.01 9.90
N ILE A 102 -4.14 14.26 10.14
CA ILE A 102 -3.37 13.52 11.14
C ILE A 102 -2.97 14.55 12.19
N ASP A 103 -3.22 14.26 13.46
CA ASP A 103 -2.82 15.09 14.58
C ASP A 103 -1.89 14.35 15.55
N LYS A 104 -1.71 14.91 16.74
CA LYS A 104 -0.74 14.43 17.75
C LYS A 104 -1.27 13.29 18.61
N ASN A 105 -2.57 13.04 18.59
CA ASN A 105 -3.22 11.97 19.36
C ASN A 105 -3.31 10.68 18.54
N ASP A 106 -3.18 10.76 17.22
CA ASP A 106 -3.05 9.60 16.35
C ASP A 106 -1.83 8.76 16.69
N LEU A 107 -1.99 7.44 16.62
CA LEU A 107 -0.89 6.51 16.84
C LEU A 107 -0.03 6.44 15.59
N GLU A 108 1.24 6.81 15.74
CA GLU A 108 2.25 6.61 14.71
C GLU A 108 3.09 5.37 14.98
N ILE A 109 2.96 4.36 14.12
CA ILE A 109 3.80 3.15 14.12
C ILE A 109 4.90 3.35 13.07
N ARG A 110 6.16 3.41 13.51
CA ARG A 110 7.33 3.50 12.65
C ARG A 110 8.20 2.26 12.80
N LEU A 111 8.74 1.78 11.69
CA LEU A 111 9.83 0.82 11.71
C LEU A 111 11.14 1.51 11.35
N LEU A 112 12.09 1.47 12.27
CA LEU A 112 13.42 2.11 12.12
C LEU A 112 14.33 1.37 11.12
N LYS A 113 13.86 0.27 10.49
CA LYS A 113 14.67 -0.62 9.66
C LYS A 113 14.41 -0.39 8.18
N SER A 114 15.47 -0.30 7.39
CA SER A 114 15.47 0.12 5.98
C SER A 114 15.06 -0.95 4.96
N TYR A 115 14.69 -2.16 5.38
CA TYR A 115 14.47 -3.28 4.43
C TYR A 115 13.03 -3.35 3.88
N THR A 116 12.09 -2.57 4.42
CA THR A 116 10.70 -2.52 3.94
C THR A 116 10.43 -1.22 3.21
N LYS A 117 9.63 -1.27 2.15
CA LYS A 117 9.18 -0.08 1.41
C LYS A 117 8.05 0.66 2.13
N LEU A 118 7.37 0.01 3.08
CA LEU A 118 6.42 0.67 3.96
C LEU A 118 7.20 1.29 5.13
N GLU A 119 7.18 2.61 5.25
CA GLU A 119 7.95 3.34 6.25
C GLU A 119 7.15 3.63 7.51
N ARG A 120 5.84 3.91 7.37
CA ARG A 120 5.00 4.40 8.46
C ARG A 120 3.56 3.92 8.34
N ILE A 121 2.92 3.76 9.49
CA ILE A 121 1.48 3.57 9.61
C ILE A 121 0.97 4.59 10.63
N TYR A 122 -0.02 5.40 10.23
CA TYR A 122 -0.79 6.24 11.15
C TYR A 122 -2.12 5.55 11.40
N VAL A 123 -2.52 5.40 12.66
CA VAL A 123 -3.83 4.90 13.05
C VAL A 123 -4.56 6.07 13.71
N LEU A 124 -5.68 6.48 13.12
CA LEU A 124 -6.41 7.66 13.55
C LEU A 124 -7.14 7.38 14.86
N ASP A 125 -7.01 8.29 15.83
CA ASP A 125 -7.73 8.19 17.07
C ASP A 125 -9.19 8.67 16.92
N ASN A 126 -10.09 8.01 17.63
CA ASN A 126 -11.51 8.40 17.68
C ASN A 126 -11.79 9.15 18.99
N GLU A 127 -10.96 10.17 19.30
CA GLU A 127 -11.02 10.96 20.55
C GLU A 127 -10.94 10.13 21.85
N LEU A 128 -10.29 8.97 21.78
CA LEU A 128 -10.20 8.01 22.88
C LEU A 128 -9.37 8.57 24.05
N LYS A 129 -9.70 8.14 25.27
CA LYS A 129 -9.02 8.63 26.49
C LYS A 129 -8.51 7.50 27.37
N ASP A 130 -7.44 7.80 28.11
CA ASP A 130 -6.93 7.00 29.23
C ASP A 130 -6.73 5.50 28.92
N ALA A 131 -7.52 4.63 29.56
CA ALA A 131 -7.38 3.18 29.47
C ALA A 131 -7.85 2.64 28.11
N GLU A 132 -8.88 3.26 27.54
CA GLU A 132 -9.41 2.91 26.22
C GLU A 132 -8.38 3.22 25.13
N TYR A 133 -7.78 4.42 25.19
CA TYR A 133 -6.68 4.80 24.31
C TYR A 133 -5.52 3.80 24.38
N ARG A 134 -5.08 3.41 25.59
CA ARG A 134 -4.00 2.42 25.74
C ARG A 134 -4.35 1.05 25.16
N ARG A 135 -5.58 0.57 25.36
CA ARG A 135 -6.04 -0.71 24.80
C ARG A 135 -6.11 -0.65 23.28
N TRP A 136 -6.61 0.45 22.74
CA TRP A 136 -6.66 0.72 21.31
C TRP A 136 -5.24 0.76 20.71
N CYS A 137 -4.29 1.48 21.32
CA CYS A 137 -2.92 1.52 20.84
C CYS A 137 -2.31 0.11 20.77
N HIS A 138 -2.44 -0.67 21.85
CA HIS A 138 -1.91 -2.03 21.91
C HIS A 138 -2.52 -2.95 20.85
N THR A 139 -3.82 -2.82 20.60
CA THR A 139 -4.53 -3.60 19.58
C THR A 139 -4.10 -3.19 18.18
N ALA A 140 -4.00 -1.88 17.93
CA ALA A 140 -3.54 -1.30 16.67
C ALA A 140 -2.09 -1.71 16.35
N GLU A 141 -1.17 -1.60 17.32
CA GLU A 141 0.21 -2.02 17.15
C GLU A 141 0.30 -3.52 16.80
N LYS A 142 -0.42 -4.38 17.51
CA LYS A 142 -0.45 -5.82 17.22
C LYS A 142 -1.02 -6.15 15.86
N LEU A 143 -2.06 -5.42 15.43
CA LEU A 143 -2.74 -5.69 14.17
C LEU A 143 -1.94 -5.17 12.97
N PHE A 144 -1.35 -3.99 13.07
CA PHE A 144 -0.77 -3.27 11.93
C PHE A 144 0.75 -3.40 11.81
N THR A 145 1.49 -3.59 12.91
CA THR A 145 2.95 -3.79 12.85
C THR A 145 3.37 -4.97 11.95
N PRO A 146 2.64 -6.10 11.90
CA PRO A 146 2.99 -7.19 10.99
C PRO A 146 2.91 -6.80 9.50
N LEU A 147 2.19 -5.74 9.11
CA LEU A 147 2.06 -5.33 7.71
C LEU A 147 3.40 -4.94 7.09
N PHE A 148 4.32 -4.39 7.88
CA PHE A 148 5.63 -3.97 7.37
C PHE A 148 6.41 -5.12 6.71
N ASP A 149 6.29 -6.35 7.24
CA ASP A 149 6.93 -7.53 6.67
C ASP A 149 6.33 -7.95 5.33
N SER A 150 5.09 -7.52 5.03
CA SER A 150 4.47 -7.75 3.71
C SER A 150 5.13 -6.94 2.60
N PHE A 151 5.83 -5.85 2.94
CA PHE A 151 6.38 -4.86 1.99
C PHE A 151 7.91 -4.89 1.88
N ILE A 152 8.53 -5.98 2.32
CA ILE A 152 9.95 -6.25 2.04
C ILE A 152 10.08 -6.53 0.54
N ALA A 153 10.73 -5.62 -0.17
CA ALA A 153 11.04 -5.79 -1.59
C ALA A 153 12.38 -6.53 -1.72
N PRO A 154 12.50 -7.50 -2.64
CA PRO A 154 13.80 -8.07 -2.94
C PRO A 154 14.75 -7.00 -3.49
N PRO A 155 16.08 -7.15 -3.28
CA PRO A 155 17.06 -6.16 -3.70
C PRO A 155 16.93 -5.82 -5.19
N GLU A 156 17.01 -4.53 -5.50
CA GLU A 156 17.04 -4.04 -6.87
C GLU A 156 18.36 -4.49 -7.52
N THR A 157 18.28 -5.04 -8.73
CA THR A 157 19.46 -5.40 -9.52
C THR A 157 20.20 -4.12 -9.92
N PRO A 158 21.50 -3.95 -9.60
CA PRO A 158 22.22 -2.73 -9.92
C PRO A 158 22.27 -2.48 -11.43
N TYR A 159 22.01 -1.24 -11.87
CA TYR A 159 22.04 -0.83 -13.27
C TYR A 159 23.36 -1.11 -14.01
N PHE A 160 24.47 -1.28 -13.28
CA PHE A 160 25.80 -1.57 -13.84
C PHE A 160 25.90 -2.91 -14.58
N PHE A 161 24.89 -3.79 -14.47
CA PHE A 161 24.92 -5.11 -15.07
C PHE A 161 24.10 -5.25 -16.37
N GLU A 162 23.49 -4.19 -16.88
CA GLU A 162 22.70 -4.24 -18.13
C GLU A 162 23.55 -4.44 -19.40
N GLU A 163 24.86 -4.19 -19.34
CA GLU A 163 25.82 -4.42 -20.44
C GLU A 163 26.95 -5.39 -20.06
N SER A 164 26.81 -6.10 -18.94
CA SER A 164 27.88 -6.92 -18.36
C SER A 164 27.76 -8.40 -18.78
N PRO A 165 28.87 -9.13 -18.97
CA PRO A 165 28.84 -10.58 -19.27
C PRO A 165 28.14 -11.44 -18.20
N PHE A 166 27.74 -10.85 -17.06
CA PHE A 166 26.95 -11.47 -16.01
C PHE A 166 25.42 -11.37 -16.21
N GLN A 167 24.92 -10.86 -17.34
CA GLN A 167 23.49 -10.87 -17.71
C GLN A 167 22.75 -12.20 -17.41
N PRO A 168 23.33 -13.39 -17.66
CA PRO A 168 22.68 -14.65 -17.34
C PRO A 168 22.44 -14.85 -15.84
N PHE A 169 23.36 -14.38 -14.99
CA PHE A 169 23.21 -14.41 -13.53
C PHE A 169 22.16 -13.41 -13.06
N VAL A 170 22.10 -12.21 -13.65
CA VAL A 170 21.07 -11.21 -13.37
C VAL A 170 19.68 -11.77 -13.70
N ASN A 171 19.52 -12.34 -14.90
CA ASN A 171 18.26 -12.97 -15.31
C ASN A 171 17.88 -14.15 -14.40
N ALA A 172 18.86 -14.94 -13.94
CA ALA A 172 18.64 -16.02 -12.99
C ALA A 172 18.20 -15.50 -11.61
N VAL A 173 18.81 -14.44 -11.08
CA VAL A 173 18.41 -13.83 -9.81
C VAL A 173 17.02 -13.20 -9.91
N THR A 174 16.70 -12.53 -11.01
CA THR A 174 15.36 -11.96 -11.24
C THR A 174 14.31 -13.06 -11.38
N ALA A 175 14.61 -14.15 -12.07
CA ALA A 175 13.74 -15.32 -12.17
C ALA A 175 13.56 -16.01 -10.81
N VAL A 176 14.62 -16.21 -10.04
CA VAL A 176 14.59 -16.80 -8.69
C VAL A 176 13.80 -15.92 -7.72
N ASN A 177 13.99 -14.59 -7.76
CA ASN A 177 13.23 -13.64 -6.95
C ASN A 177 11.74 -13.62 -7.31
N GLN A 178 11.39 -13.75 -8.60
CA GLN A 178 9.99 -13.90 -9.02
C GLN A 178 9.39 -15.27 -8.64
N THR A 179 10.23 -16.30 -8.52
CA THR A 179 9.83 -17.65 -8.09
C THR A 179 9.61 -17.70 -6.57
N LEU A 180 10.39 -16.94 -5.79
CA LEU A 180 10.30 -16.84 -4.33
C LEU A 180 9.25 -15.83 -3.85
N ASP A 181 9.09 -14.70 -4.55
CA ASP A 181 8.12 -13.66 -4.26
C ASP A 181 7.38 -13.24 -5.53
N LYS A 182 6.15 -13.75 -5.69
CA LYS A 182 5.26 -13.43 -6.83
C LYS A 182 4.99 -11.93 -7.01
N TYR A 183 5.22 -11.12 -5.97
CA TYR A 183 4.97 -9.68 -5.96
C TYR A 183 6.23 -8.82 -5.97
N ALA A 184 7.42 -9.42 -6.15
CA ALA A 184 8.72 -8.74 -6.18
C ALA A 184 8.70 -7.41 -6.97
N SER A 185 8.29 -7.47 -8.25
CA SER A 185 8.25 -6.29 -9.14
C SER A 185 7.24 -5.22 -8.73
N MET A 186 6.13 -5.61 -8.09
CA MET A 186 5.10 -4.68 -7.62
C MET A 186 5.52 -3.99 -6.33
N LYS A 187 6.18 -4.71 -5.42
CA LYS A 187 6.78 -4.13 -4.21
C LYS A 187 7.89 -3.13 -4.54
N GLN A 188 8.70 -3.40 -5.56
CA GLN A 188 9.73 -2.46 -6.04
C GLN A 188 9.12 -1.18 -6.64
N LYS A 189 7.99 -1.30 -7.36
CA LYS A 189 7.29 -0.18 -8.02
C LYS A 189 6.17 0.43 -7.18
N MET A 190 6.18 0.21 -5.87
CA MET A 190 5.12 0.65 -4.98
C MET A 190 5.01 2.18 -4.99
N SER A 191 3.79 2.69 -5.16
CA SER A 191 3.50 4.13 -5.28
C SER A 191 3.14 4.80 -3.95
N PHE A 192 3.33 4.10 -2.84
CA PHE A 192 3.07 4.59 -1.49
C PHE A 192 4.15 4.06 -0.57
N ASN A 193 4.36 4.70 0.57
CA ASN A 193 5.24 4.24 1.63
C ASN A 193 4.63 4.46 3.02
N THR A 194 3.38 4.92 3.08
CA THR A 194 2.66 5.22 4.31
C THR A 194 1.23 4.71 4.21
N LEU A 195 0.74 4.09 5.28
CA LEU A 195 -0.68 3.78 5.46
C LEU A 195 -1.27 4.76 6.46
N ILE A 196 -2.45 5.31 6.17
CA ILE A 196 -3.29 5.97 7.18
C ILE A 196 -4.51 5.09 7.38
N ILE A 197 -4.82 4.73 8.62
CA ILE A 197 -5.85 3.74 8.95
C ILE A 197 -6.84 4.42 9.89
N GLN A 198 -8.10 4.45 9.48
CA GLN A 198 -9.22 4.78 10.35
C GLN A 198 -9.91 3.49 10.77
N VAL A 199 -10.15 3.35 12.07
CA VAL A 199 -10.94 2.26 12.67
C VAL A 199 -12.33 2.79 13.05
N ASP A 200 -13.33 1.92 13.10
CA ASP A 200 -14.68 2.24 13.58
C ASP A 200 -14.80 2.32 15.11
#